data_AF-A0A4Q4CVT1-F1
#
_entry.id   AF-A0A4Q4CVT1-F1
#
_cell.length_a   1.000
_cell.length_b   1.000
_cell.length_c   1.000
_cell.angle_alpha   90.00
_cell.angle_beta   90.00
_cell.angle_gamma   90.00
#
_symmetry.space_group_name_H-M   'P 1'
#
loop_
_entity.id
_entity.type
_entity.pdbx_description
1 polymer ?
#
loop_
_entity_poly.entity_id
_entity_poly.type
_entity_poly.pdbx_seq_one_letter_code
_entity_poly.pdbx_strand_id
1 'polypeptide(L)'
;MKVGVVTFPGSLDEVDAQRAVVIGGNEAVPLWHGDHDLKGVDAVVLPGGFSYGDYLRCGAISRFSPVMTEVIEAAQKGMPVLGICNGFQILCESHLLPGALIRNDHRKFVCRDQRLRIERVDTPWT
;
A
#
# COMPACT_ATOMS: atom_id res chain seq x y z
N MET A 1 -13.01 -2.92 12.64
CA MET A 1 -12.22 -1.69 12.43
C MET A 1 -12.58 -1.12 11.07
N LYS A 2 -12.36 0.17 10.87
CA LYS A 2 -12.42 0.83 9.55
C LYS A 2 -11.03 0.78 8.93
N VAL A 3 -10.91 0.19 7.76
CA VAL A 3 -9.63 0.09 7.04
C VAL A 3 -9.74 0.88 5.74
N GLY A 4 -8.93 1.92 5.64
CA GLY A 4 -8.80 2.74 4.44
C GLY A 4 -8.08 1.98 3.35
N VAL A 5 -8.61 1.96 2.12
CA VAL A 5 -7.90 1.43 0.94
C VAL A 5 -7.70 2.58 -0.03
N VAL A 6 -6.45 2.90 -0.32
CA VAL A 6 -6.10 4.05 -1.17
C VAL A 6 -6.18 3.67 -2.64
N THR A 7 -6.90 4.46 -3.45
CA THR A 7 -6.89 4.37 -4.90
C THR A 7 -6.01 5.47 -5.49
N PHE A 8 -5.01 5.08 -6.27
CA PHE A 8 -4.15 5.99 -7.04
C PHE A 8 -4.50 5.90 -8.53
N PRO A 9 -4.18 6.90 -9.36
CA PRO A 9 -4.28 6.75 -10.80
C PRO A 9 -3.36 5.60 -11.26
N GLY A 10 -3.93 4.54 -11.84
CA GLY A 10 -3.17 3.35 -12.26
C GLY A 10 -2.96 2.29 -11.18
N SER A 11 -3.52 2.44 -9.97
CA SER A 11 -3.74 1.27 -9.11
C SER A 11 -4.70 0.29 -9.79
N LEU A 12 -4.61 -1.00 -9.45
CA LEU A 12 -5.40 -2.05 -10.09
C LEU A 12 -6.12 -2.96 -9.08
N ASP A 13 -5.54 -3.10 -7.88
CA ASP A 13 -5.96 -4.12 -6.92
C ASP A 13 -6.73 -3.53 -5.72
N GLU A 14 -7.16 -2.27 -5.78
CA GLU A 14 -7.90 -1.63 -4.68
C GLU A 14 -9.23 -2.33 -4.36
N VAL A 15 -9.91 -2.89 -5.37
CA VAL A 15 -11.18 -3.60 -5.17
C VAL A 15 -10.95 -4.94 -4.47
N ASP A 16 -9.88 -5.66 -4.86
CA ASP A 16 -9.50 -6.91 -4.23
C ASP A 16 -9.03 -6.68 -2.79
N ALA A 17 -8.28 -5.61 -2.53
CA ALA A 17 -7.89 -5.20 -1.19
C ALA A 17 -9.12 -4.86 -0.31
N GLN A 18 -10.09 -4.09 -0.82
CA GLN A 18 -11.33 -3.80 -0.12
C GLN A 18 -12.13 -5.08 0.19
N ARG A 19 -12.21 -6.01 -0.77
CA ARG A 19 -12.87 -7.29 -0.58
C ARG A 19 -12.19 -8.12 0.50
N ALA A 20 -10.84 -8.15 0.53
CA ALA A 20 -10.08 -8.86 1.55
C ALA A 20 -10.33 -8.30 2.96
N VAL A 21 -10.41 -6.97 3.09
CA VAL A 21 -10.79 -6.30 4.35
C VAL A 21 -12.16 -6.78 4.86
N VAL A 22 -13.16 -6.83 3.97
CA VAL A 22 -14.52 -7.29 4.31
C VAL A 22 -14.54 -8.76 4.71
N ILE A 23 -13.84 -9.62 3.96
CA ILE A 23 -13.73 -11.05 4.30
C ILE A 23 -13.04 -11.24 5.66
N GLY A 24 -12.09 -10.37 6.00
CA GLY A 24 -11.45 -10.31 7.31
C GLY A 24 -12.32 -9.73 8.44
N GLY A 25 -13.61 -9.45 8.19
CA GLY A 25 -14.57 -8.97 9.19
C GLY A 25 -14.46 -7.48 9.53
N ASN A 26 -13.86 -6.68 8.65
CA ASN A 26 -13.67 -5.23 8.85
C ASN A 26 -14.46 -4.40 7.82
N GLU A 27 -14.62 -3.11 8.10
CA GLU A 27 -15.26 -2.15 7.18
C GLU A 27 -14.20 -1.57 6.24
N ALA A 28 -14.37 -1.78 4.93
CA ALA A 28 -13.49 -1.19 3.93
C ALA A 28 -13.96 0.23 3.57
N VAL A 29 -13.05 1.20 3.67
CA VAL A 29 -13.31 2.61 3.37
C VAL A 29 -12.47 3.05 2.18
N PRO A 30 -13.06 3.43 1.04
CA PRO A 30 -12.29 3.92 -0.10
C PRO A 30 -11.70 5.30 0.18
N LEU A 31 -10.39 5.45 -0.03
CA LEU A 31 -9.64 6.70 0.10
C LEU A 31 -9.11 7.11 -1.28
N TRP A 32 -9.43 8.32 -1.73
CA TRP A 32 -8.93 8.84 -3.00
C TRP A 32 -7.59 9.51 -2.80
N HIS A 33 -6.61 9.24 -3.67
CA HIS A 33 -5.26 9.79 -3.50
C HIS A 33 -5.22 11.33 -3.46
N GLY A 34 -6.16 12.00 -4.13
CA GLY A 34 -6.25 13.45 -4.21
C GLY A 34 -6.84 14.12 -2.98
N ASP A 35 -7.38 13.36 -2.03
CA ASP A 35 -8.03 13.90 -0.83
C ASP A 35 -7.07 13.96 0.35
N HIS A 36 -7.24 14.95 1.23
CA HIS A 36 -6.55 15.09 2.52
C HIS A 36 -7.34 14.46 3.69
N ASP A 37 -8.23 13.51 3.41
CA ASP A 37 -9.11 12.94 4.42
C ASP A 37 -8.97 11.42 4.48
N LEU A 38 -8.49 10.93 5.63
CA LEU A 38 -8.43 9.49 5.94
C LEU A 38 -9.79 8.94 6.42
N LYS A 39 -10.82 9.77 6.56
CA LYS A 39 -12.19 9.38 6.92
C LYS A 39 -12.30 8.62 8.25
N GLY A 40 -11.39 8.93 9.18
CA GLY A 40 -11.35 8.33 10.51
C GLY A 40 -11.11 6.81 10.51
N VAL A 41 -10.32 6.30 9.57
CA VAL A 41 -9.93 4.89 9.53
C VAL A 41 -8.92 4.55 10.63
N ASP A 42 -8.93 3.30 11.07
CA ASP A 42 -8.05 2.76 12.11
C ASP A 42 -6.73 2.21 11.51
N ALA A 43 -6.72 1.88 10.22
CA ALA A 43 -5.57 1.37 9.48
C ALA A 43 -5.69 1.70 7.99
N VAL A 44 -4.57 1.65 7.25
CA VAL A 44 -4.53 1.93 5.81
C VAL A 44 -3.87 0.79 5.04
N VAL A 45 -4.42 0.49 3.86
CA VAL A 45 -3.85 -0.39 2.84
C VAL A 45 -3.48 0.42 1.60
N LEU A 46 -2.23 0.30 1.17
CA LEU A 46 -1.76 0.73 -0.13
C LEU A 46 -1.76 -0.49 -1.07
N PRO A 47 -2.65 -0.55 -2.07
CA PRO A 47 -2.84 -1.74 -2.90
C PRO A 47 -1.73 -1.91 -3.94
N GLY A 48 -1.78 -3.05 -4.65
CA GLY A 48 -0.96 -3.32 -5.81
C GLY A 48 -1.42 -2.59 -7.07
N GLY A 49 -0.64 -2.76 -8.15
CA GLY A 49 -0.89 -2.15 -9.45
C GLY A 49 0.34 -1.46 -10.03
N PHE A 50 0.12 -0.43 -10.84
CA PHE A 50 1.17 0.35 -11.50
C PHE A 50 0.83 1.84 -11.35
N SER A 51 0.85 2.35 -10.12
CA SER A 51 0.46 3.75 -9.88
C SER A 51 1.29 4.71 -10.73
N TYR A 52 0.60 5.61 -11.43
CA TYR A 52 1.15 6.50 -12.46
C TYR A 52 1.96 5.77 -13.56
N GLY A 53 1.59 4.52 -13.85
CA GLY A 53 2.25 3.65 -14.83
C GLY A 53 3.69 3.27 -14.47
N ASP A 54 4.14 3.52 -13.24
CA ASP A 54 5.54 3.43 -12.83
C ASP A 54 6.51 4.25 -13.73
N TYR A 55 6.02 5.31 -14.38
CA TYR A 55 6.72 6.01 -15.46
C TYR A 55 8.10 6.58 -15.08
N LEU A 56 8.23 7.15 -13.88
CA LEU A 56 9.52 7.62 -13.37
C LEU A 56 10.28 6.48 -12.70
N ARG A 57 9.66 5.92 -11.66
CA ARG A 57 10.08 4.77 -10.88
C ARG A 57 8.85 4.28 -10.11
N CYS A 58 8.80 2.99 -9.84
CA CYS A 58 7.66 2.37 -9.18
C CYS A 58 7.30 3.04 -7.85
N GLY A 59 6.06 3.51 -7.72
CA GLY A 59 5.56 4.20 -6.53
C GLY A 59 6.13 5.61 -6.24
N ALA A 60 7.11 6.09 -7.03
CA ALA A 60 7.83 7.33 -6.73
C ALA A 60 6.97 8.59 -6.90
N ILE A 61 5.96 8.57 -7.77
CA ILE A 61 5.04 9.71 -7.96
C ILE A 61 3.96 9.69 -6.87
N SER A 62 3.46 8.51 -6.52
CA SER A 62 2.34 8.31 -5.59
C SER A 62 2.59 8.88 -4.20
N ARG A 63 3.84 8.86 -3.73
CA ARG A 63 4.22 9.43 -2.42
C ARG A 63 3.89 10.91 -2.26
N PHE A 64 3.75 11.66 -3.37
CA PHE A 64 3.44 13.09 -3.37
C PHE A 64 1.93 13.36 -3.40
N SER A 65 1.09 12.33 -3.41
CA SER A 65 -0.36 12.50 -3.41
C SER A 65 -0.83 13.09 -2.08
N PRO A 66 -1.84 13.98 -2.08
CA PRO A 66 -2.46 14.54 -0.87
C PRO A 66 -2.68 13.54 0.26
N VAL A 67 -3.31 12.39 -0.03
CA VAL A 67 -3.60 11.37 0.98
C VAL A 67 -2.34 10.84 1.66
N MET A 68 -1.21 10.80 0.95
CA MET A 68 0.02 10.24 1.47
C MET A 68 0.64 11.14 2.54
N THR A 69 0.40 12.45 2.50
CA THR A 69 0.77 13.37 3.59
C THR A 69 0.10 12.90 4.89
N GLU A 70 -1.21 12.66 4.85
CA GLU A 70 -1.97 12.23 6.02
C GLU A 70 -1.59 10.82 6.47
N VAL A 71 -1.39 9.89 5.52
CA VAL A 71 -0.96 8.51 5.81
C VAL A 71 0.40 8.50 6.51
N ILE A 72 1.37 9.30 6.04
CA ILE A 72 2.71 9.38 6.65
C ILE A 72 2.61 9.90 8.08
N GLU A 73 1.88 10.99 8.30
CA GLU A 73 1.70 11.56 9.63
C GLU A 73 1.01 10.59 10.60
N ALA A 74 -0.04 9.91 10.14
CA ALA A 74 -0.76 8.94 10.96
C ALA A 74 0.08 7.69 11.24
N ALA A 75 0.86 7.21 10.26
CA ALA A 75 1.79 6.08 10.45
C ALA A 75 2.86 6.40 11.50
N GLN A 76 3.42 7.62 11.48
CA GLN A 76 4.39 8.08 12.49
C GLN A 76 3.78 8.16 13.89
N LYS A 77 2.46 8.35 14.00
CA LYS A 77 1.70 8.30 15.26
C LYS A 77 1.30 6.87 15.67
N GLY A 78 1.71 5.86 14.90
CA GLY A 78 1.48 4.44 15.20
C GLY A 78 0.29 3.80 14.47
N MET A 79 -0.35 4.49 13.52
CA MET A 79 -1.39 3.88 12.70
C MET A 79 -0.80 2.75 11.84
N PRO A 80 -1.38 1.54 11.84
CA PRO A 80 -0.92 0.45 10.97
C PRO A 80 -1.13 0.78 9.49
N VAL A 81 -0.07 0.58 8.68
CA VAL A 81 -0.12 0.70 7.22
C VAL A 81 0.44 -0.55 6.56
N LEU A 82 -0.34 -1.15 5.66
CA LEU A 82 0.04 -2.32 4.88
C LEU A 82 0.26 -1.92 3.41
N GLY A 83 1.45 -2.19 2.88
CA GLY A 83 1.76 -1.98 1.46
C GLY A 83 1.91 -3.31 0.71
N ILE A 84 1.13 -3.52 -0.35
CA ILE A 84 1.14 -4.75 -1.15
C ILE A 84 1.71 -4.45 -2.54
N CYS A 85 2.74 -5.20 -2.97
CA CYS A 85 3.37 -5.03 -4.28
C CYS A 85 3.79 -3.57 -4.54
N ASN A 86 3.04 -2.83 -5.37
CA ASN A 86 3.27 -1.39 -5.60
C ASN A 86 3.11 -0.55 -4.33
N GLY A 87 2.17 -0.90 -3.45
CA GLY A 87 2.04 -0.29 -2.13
C GLY A 87 3.31 -0.41 -1.28
N PHE A 88 4.02 -1.54 -1.33
CA PHE A 88 5.30 -1.68 -0.61
C PHE A 88 6.37 -0.74 -1.19
N GLN A 89 6.41 -0.61 -2.52
CA GLN A 89 7.32 0.32 -3.20
C GLN A 89 7.02 1.76 -2.78
N ILE A 90 5.74 2.15 -2.70
CA ILE A 90 5.31 3.47 -2.21
C ILE A 90 5.78 3.70 -0.77
N LEU A 91 5.70 2.70 0.12
CA LEU A 91 6.19 2.82 1.50
C LEU A 91 7.70 3.06 1.60
N CYS A 92 8.50 2.42 0.73
CA CYS A 92 9.93 2.69 0.63
C CYS A 92 10.20 4.11 0.10
N GLU A 93 9.49 4.52 -0.95
CA GLU A 93 9.63 5.85 -1.56
C GLU A 93 9.20 6.98 -0.62
N SER A 94 8.21 6.75 0.24
CA SER A 94 7.75 7.67 1.27
C SER A 94 8.58 7.64 2.55
N HIS A 95 9.59 6.77 2.62
CA HIS A 95 10.46 6.57 3.78
C HIS A 95 9.75 6.07 5.05
N LEU A 96 8.56 5.49 4.90
CA LEU A 96 7.91 4.72 5.97
C LEU A 96 8.58 3.35 6.16
N LEU A 97 9.23 2.83 5.11
CA LEU A 97 10.10 1.66 5.17
C LEU A 97 11.52 2.00 4.70
N PRO A 98 12.55 1.35 5.25
CA PRO A 98 13.92 1.54 4.81
C PRO A 98 14.15 0.90 3.43
N GLY A 99 15.13 1.44 2.71
CA GLY A 99 15.60 0.88 1.43
C GLY A 99 14.74 1.30 0.23
N ALA A 100 14.98 0.63 -0.91
CA ALA A 100 14.27 0.84 -2.15
C ALA A 100 14.23 -0.46 -2.97
N LEU A 101 13.22 -0.61 -3.82
CA LEU A 101 13.13 -1.73 -4.74
C LEU A 101 13.76 -1.36 -6.08
N ILE A 102 14.51 -2.32 -6.62
CA ILE A 102 15.13 -2.22 -7.93
C ILE A 102 14.50 -3.23 -8.89
N ARG A 103 14.84 -3.11 -10.17
CA ARG A 103 14.41 -4.08 -11.18
C ARG A 103 14.93 -5.48 -10.82
N ASN A 104 14.12 -6.48 -11.13
CA ASN A 104 14.54 -7.88 -11.08
C ASN A 104 15.85 -8.06 -11.86
N ASP A 105 16.73 -8.93 -11.37
CA ASP A 105 18.00 -9.30 -11.98
C ASP A 105 17.88 -9.69 -13.47
N HIS A 106 16.82 -10.43 -13.82
CA HIS A 106 16.51 -10.85 -15.17
C HIS A 106 15.67 -9.85 -15.98
N ARG A 107 15.32 -8.70 -15.38
CA ARG A 107 14.59 -7.57 -16.00
C ARG A 107 13.26 -7.97 -16.66
N LYS A 108 12.62 -9.02 -16.17
CA LYS A 108 11.30 -9.47 -16.60
C LYS A 108 10.30 -9.40 -15.46
N PHE A 109 9.06 -9.11 -15.79
CA PHE A 109 7.94 -9.28 -14.89
C PHE A 109 7.75 -10.77 -14.57
N VAL A 110 7.46 -11.10 -13.32
CA VAL A 110 7.26 -12.47 -12.86
C VAL A 110 5.89 -12.54 -12.21
N CYS A 111 4.98 -13.31 -12.81
CA CYS A 111 3.71 -13.69 -12.23
C CYS A 111 3.74 -15.19 -11.99
N ARG A 112 3.85 -15.60 -10.72
CA ARG A 112 3.88 -17.00 -10.31
C ARG A 112 3.43 -17.15 -8.87
N ASP A 113 2.88 -18.30 -8.55
CA ASP A 113 2.71 -18.70 -7.16
C ASP A 113 4.08 -18.97 -6.54
N GLN A 114 4.36 -18.32 -5.42
CA GLN A 114 5.64 -18.41 -4.73
C GLN A 114 5.43 -18.96 -3.33
N ARG A 115 6.09 -20.08 -3.02
CA ARG A 115 6.13 -20.59 -1.64
C ARG A 115 6.98 -19.65 -0.79
N LEU A 116 6.41 -19.20 0.32
CA LEU A 116 7.06 -18.36 1.33
C LEU A 116 7.07 -19.09 2.69
N ARG A 117 7.99 -18.70 3.57
CA ARG A 117 8.02 -19.12 4.98
C ARG A 117 7.80 -17.88 5.84
N ILE A 118 6.94 -17.99 6.84
CA ILE A 118 6.74 -16.93 7.82
C ILE A 118 7.90 -17.00 8.82
N GLU A 119 8.74 -15.96 8.85
CA GLU A 119 9.88 -15.88 9.78
C GLU A 119 9.52 -15.30 11.14
N ARG A 120 8.47 -14.46 11.19
CA ARG A 120 8.02 -13.77 12.41
C ARG A 120 6.49 -13.76 12.46
N VAL A 121 5.97 -14.01 13.66
CA VAL A 121 4.52 -14.06 13.96
C VAL A 121 4.14 -13.12 15.11
N ASP A 122 5.04 -12.21 15.47
CA ASP A 122 4.92 -11.22 16.54
C ASP A 122 4.71 -9.82 15.98
N THR A 123 4.02 -9.71 14.85
CA THR A 123 3.74 -8.43 14.17
C THR A 123 2.23 -8.13 14.20
N PRO A 124 1.81 -6.87 14.00
CA PRO A 124 0.39 -6.54 13.88
C PRO A 124 -0.36 -7.26 12.74
N TRP A 125 0.36 -7.97 11.85
CA TRP A 125 -0.17 -8.62 10.63
C TRP A 125 -0.19 -10.15 10.72
N THR A 126 0.17 -10.72 11.86
CA THR A 126 0.33 -12.18 12.11
C THR A 126 -0.24 -12.53 13.46
#